data_AF-A0A2M9IYY8-F1
#
_entry.id   AF-A0A2M9IYY8-F1
#
_cell.length_a   1.000
_cell.length_b   1.000
_cell.length_c   1.000
_cell.angle_alpha   90.00
_cell.angle_beta   90.00
_cell.angle_gamma   90.00
#
_symmetry.space_group_name_H-M   'P 1'
#
loop_
_entity.id
_entity.type
_entity.pdbx_description
1 polymer ?
#
loop_
_entity_poly.entity_id
_entity_poly.type
_entity_poly.pdbx_seq_one_letter_code
_entity_poly.pdbx_strand_id
1 'polypeptide(L)'
;MFIAPENRELSPYTGWTRAHWERSADQLLLAVRPYASPGRGLINLPGERPSWSGPRSDGLEGYARTWLLAALRVAGAQGEDPHGHLDRYAEGLAAGTRNPVATGELSQASPDSWPLTTPVRQALVESASVALGLRLTRPWLWDKLDDRTRGRAVDWLLPALGPSPVDNNWWLFGLTVAGFLQDAGIETDRAAATIERALDRVDQWYLGDGWYSDGPNRSFDHYNAWALHFYPVLHAHLSGDQALLDRYGPRLHAQLDAHTRLFGSDGAPMPYGRSLTYRFAAAAAPWLGALTGHTPLTPGATRRLASGSLKYFLDRPGNQGATDSAGLLTLGWHGPYPPVIQHYSGPASPYWASKGYLGLLLPPEHPVWTAVEEPLPAETADATTTLRAPGLLIQSTADDGLVRLHNHGSNNHVGGATGEDPCYSRFAYSTGTGPTSHGVADNHFGLMSQGACTTRGPAVPLGCGAGWAASLSEPRPGPPGVRIVSLTLAHGRAELRAHLVVGAAPGTPVRQTGWAVTSGRTAQLHPVYGYGPDVRQLAAGSTLFGPASQLRALHGTTGATPSLFVALASLTAEPDPGPVQALADIEVTGHAVRVAWRDGTTHRLVLDSTAPAVRTEDG
;
A
#
# COMPACT_ATOMS: atom_id res chain seq x y z
N MET A 1 14.13 20.84 12.47
CA MET A 1 14.72 19.48 12.35
C MET A 1 16.08 19.66 11.68
N PHE A 2 17.20 19.30 12.34
CA PHE A 2 18.52 19.33 11.69
C PHE A 2 18.69 18.03 10.89
N ILE A 3 18.48 18.11 9.57
CA ILE A 3 18.69 17.01 8.62
C ILE A 3 20.19 16.69 8.59
N ALA A 4 20.58 15.41 8.46
CA ALA A 4 21.98 15.05 8.26
C ALA A 4 22.48 15.72 6.96
N PRO A 5 23.79 16.03 6.84
CA PRO A 5 24.29 16.54 5.57
C PRO A 5 24.06 15.50 4.49
N GLU A 6 23.48 15.93 3.37
CA GLU A 6 23.29 15.05 2.22
C GLU A 6 24.64 14.60 1.65
N ASN A 7 24.72 13.34 1.20
CA ASN A 7 25.87 12.83 0.45
C ASN A 7 25.44 12.56 -1.00
N ARG A 8 25.68 13.53 -1.88
CA ARG A 8 25.31 13.47 -3.30
C ARG A 8 26.29 12.69 -4.17
N GLU A 9 27.48 12.37 -3.66
CA GLU A 9 28.42 11.48 -4.36
C GLU A 9 27.95 10.02 -4.24
N LEU A 10 27.58 9.61 -3.02
CA LEU A 10 27.08 8.28 -2.75
C LEU A 10 25.59 8.12 -3.12
N SER A 11 24.78 9.13 -2.85
CA SER A 11 23.33 9.12 -3.11
C SER A 11 22.96 10.28 -4.03
N PRO A 12 23.33 10.22 -5.33
CA PRO A 12 23.07 11.31 -6.29
C PRO A 12 21.60 11.75 -6.35
N TYR A 13 20.65 10.82 -6.20
CA TYR A 13 19.24 11.13 -6.36
C TYR A 13 18.60 11.63 -5.07
N THR A 14 18.86 10.97 -3.95
CA THR A 14 18.19 11.31 -2.67
C THR A 14 19.02 12.18 -1.75
N GLY A 15 20.35 12.10 -1.85
CA GLY A 15 21.29 12.64 -0.86
C GLY A 15 21.32 11.85 0.47
N TRP A 16 20.46 10.85 0.62
CA TRP A 16 20.20 10.19 1.90
C TRP A 16 21.03 8.92 2.06
N THR A 17 21.47 8.69 3.30
CA THR A 17 22.38 7.62 3.70
C THR A 17 21.82 6.89 4.92
N ARG A 18 22.51 5.83 5.38
CA ARG A 18 22.17 5.14 6.63
C ARG A 18 21.95 6.11 7.81
N ALA A 19 22.79 7.13 7.94
CA ALA A 19 22.69 8.12 9.00
C ALA A 19 21.37 8.91 9.00
N HIS A 20 20.73 9.08 7.83
CA HIS A 20 19.41 9.70 7.73
C HIS A 20 18.33 8.78 8.31
N TRP A 21 18.42 7.48 8.04
CA TRP A 21 17.52 6.46 8.60
C TRP A 21 17.68 6.32 10.12
N GLU A 22 18.92 6.26 10.62
CA GLU A 22 19.18 6.19 12.07
C GLU A 22 18.62 7.42 12.78
N ARG A 23 18.87 8.63 12.24
CA ARG A 23 18.39 9.87 12.82
C ARG A 23 16.87 10.00 12.78
N SER A 24 16.22 9.62 11.69
CA SER A 24 14.76 9.69 11.60
C SER A 24 14.10 8.68 12.52
N ALA A 25 14.69 7.49 12.70
CA ALA A 25 14.25 6.52 13.71
C ALA A 25 14.34 7.13 15.12
N ASP A 26 15.51 7.69 15.47
CA ASP A 26 15.75 8.30 16.79
C ASP A 26 14.78 9.46 17.05
N GLN A 27 14.53 10.31 16.06
CA GLN A 27 13.58 11.44 16.17
C GLN A 27 12.14 10.98 16.38
N LEU A 28 11.67 10.00 15.61
CA LEU A 28 10.32 9.44 15.78
C LEU A 28 10.15 8.80 17.17
N LEU A 29 11.18 8.07 17.65
CA LEU A 29 11.16 7.45 18.97
C LEU A 29 11.24 8.47 20.12
N LEU A 30 11.98 9.57 19.94
CA LEU A 30 12.07 10.64 20.93
C LEU A 30 10.76 11.43 21.01
N ALA A 31 10.12 11.68 19.87
CA ALA A 31 8.87 12.45 19.79
C ALA A 31 7.71 11.80 20.56
N VAL A 32 7.65 10.46 20.63
CA VAL A 32 6.57 9.75 21.33
C VAL A 32 6.74 9.68 22.85
N ARG A 33 7.94 9.92 23.39
CA ARG A 33 8.25 9.74 24.82
C ARG A 33 7.36 10.53 25.78
N PRO A 34 6.98 11.79 25.51
CA PRO A 34 6.11 12.58 26.40
C PRO A 34 4.71 11.98 26.59
N TYR A 35 4.30 11.05 25.72
CA TYR A 35 2.97 10.46 25.70
C TYR A 35 2.90 9.08 26.36
N ALA A 36 4.01 8.62 26.95
CA ALA A 36 4.04 7.38 27.70
C ALA A 36 3.19 7.47 28.98
N SER A 37 2.48 6.39 29.31
CA SER A 37 1.84 6.21 30.62
C SER A 37 2.89 6.15 31.75
N PRO A 38 2.51 6.28 33.05
CA PRO A 38 3.47 6.37 34.16
C PRO A 38 4.52 5.27 34.22
N GLY A 39 4.12 4.00 34.03
CA GLY A 39 5.01 2.84 33.91
C GLY A 39 5.36 2.48 32.47
N ARG A 40 5.08 3.37 31.50
CA ARG A 40 5.42 3.26 30.08
C ARG A 40 4.79 2.07 29.36
N GLY A 41 3.75 1.46 29.94
CA GLY A 41 3.03 0.35 29.32
C GLY A 41 2.26 0.76 28.06
N LEU A 42 1.79 2.00 27.99
CA LEU A 42 1.06 2.55 26.84
C LEU A 42 1.76 3.81 26.34
N ILE A 43 1.60 4.11 25.04
CA ILE A 43 1.98 5.40 24.45
C ILE A 43 0.70 6.02 23.87
N ASN A 44 0.11 6.94 24.62
CA ASN A 44 -1.19 7.53 24.35
C ASN A 44 -1.03 8.81 23.50
N LEU A 45 -0.80 8.61 22.19
CA LEU A 45 -0.62 9.74 21.27
C LEU A 45 -1.90 10.60 21.16
N PRO A 46 -1.76 11.92 20.99
CA PRO A 46 -2.89 12.84 20.93
C PRO A 46 -3.71 12.65 19.65
N GLY A 47 -5.01 12.87 19.75
CA GLY A 47 -5.93 12.83 18.62
C GLY A 47 -7.38 12.67 19.07
N GLU A 48 -8.31 13.26 18.32
CA GLU A 48 -9.74 13.25 18.67
C GLU A 48 -10.46 11.96 18.27
N ARG A 49 -9.80 11.12 17.46
CA ARG A 49 -10.39 9.92 16.85
C ARG A 49 -9.70 8.65 17.38
N PRO A 50 -10.25 7.99 18.41
CA PRO A 50 -9.80 6.65 18.76
C PRO A 50 -10.14 5.66 17.65
N SER A 51 -9.40 4.55 17.58
CA SER A 51 -9.84 3.41 16.78
C SER A 51 -11.13 2.81 17.36
N TRP A 52 -11.81 1.99 16.56
CA TRP A 52 -12.94 1.19 17.04
C TRP A 52 -12.60 0.21 18.18
N SER A 53 -11.30 -0.01 18.48
CA SER A 53 -10.84 -0.91 19.55
C SER A 53 -10.58 -0.16 20.87
N GLY A 54 -10.79 1.16 20.89
CA GLY A 54 -10.73 1.99 22.09
C GLY A 54 -9.34 2.53 22.41
N PRO A 55 -9.28 3.60 23.23
CA PRO A 55 -8.06 4.37 23.49
C PRO A 55 -6.94 3.59 24.19
N ARG A 56 -7.26 2.55 24.98
CA ARG A 56 -6.23 1.65 25.54
C ARG A 56 -5.59 0.79 24.46
N SER A 57 -6.39 0.27 23.52
CA SER A 57 -5.85 -0.47 22.38
C SER A 57 -4.94 0.43 21.55
N ASP A 58 -5.33 1.69 21.35
CA ASP A 58 -4.51 2.69 20.66
C ASP A 58 -3.21 3.01 21.42
N GLY A 59 -3.25 3.01 22.76
CA GLY A 59 -2.07 3.15 23.61
C GLY A 59 -1.11 1.96 23.50
N LEU A 60 -1.63 0.73 23.45
CA LEU A 60 -0.85 -0.48 23.20
C LEU A 60 -0.27 -0.45 21.79
N GLU A 61 -1.04 0.00 20.82
CA GLU A 61 -0.60 0.22 19.44
C GLU A 61 0.59 1.19 19.41
N GLY A 62 0.51 2.31 20.14
CA GLY A 62 1.62 3.24 20.32
C GLY A 62 2.87 2.57 20.89
N TYR A 63 2.72 1.78 21.94
CA TYR A 63 3.82 1.01 22.54
C TYR A 63 4.43 0.02 21.52
N ALA A 64 3.62 -0.86 20.94
CA ALA A 64 4.10 -1.99 20.15
C ALA A 64 4.75 -1.55 18.83
N ARG A 65 4.19 -0.54 18.17
CA ARG A 65 4.67 -0.05 16.87
C ARG A 65 5.97 0.73 16.97
N THR A 66 6.10 1.52 18.04
CA THR A 66 7.33 2.25 18.32
C THR A 66 8.39 1.32 18.92
N TRP A 67 7.98 0.31 19.70
CA TRP A 67 8.87 -0.77 20.13
C TRP A 67 9.53 -1.48 18.95
N LEU A 68 8.77 -1.82 17.91
CA LEU A 68 9.32 -2.41 16.69
C LEU A 68 10.41 -1.52 16.05
N LEU A 69 10.20 -0.20 16.01
CA LEU A 69 11.20 0.74 15.51
C LEU A 69 12.46 0.77 16.40
N ALA A 70 12.29 0.83 17.72
CA ALA A 70 13.40 0.79 18.67
C ALA A 70 14.19 -0.52 18.55
N ALA A 71 13.50 -1.65 18.39
CA ALA A 71 14.12 -2.95 18.22
C ALA A 71 14.96 -3.03 16.95
N LEU A 72 14.44 -2.55 15.80
CA LEU A 72 15.19 -2.48 14.55
C LEU A 72 16.42 -1.56 14.66
N ARG A 73 16.25 -0.40 15.31
CA ARG A 73 17.29 0.61 15.50
C ARG A 73 18.44 0.11 16.39
N VAL A 74 18.12 -0.60 17.48
CA VAL A 74 19.11 -1.12 18.44
C VAL A 74 19.75 -2.41 17.92
N ALA A 75 18.98 -3.32 17.33
CA ALA A 75 19.52 -4.53 16.73
C ALA A 75 20.46 -4.22 15.56
N GLY A 76 20.10 -3.25 14.72
CA GLY A 76 20.93 -2.74 13.64
C GLY A 76 22.24 -2.08 14.10
N ALA A 77 22.29 -1.63 15.35
CA ALA A 77 23.46 -1.08 16.01
C ALA A 77 24.12 -2.06 16.99
N GLN A 78 23.83 -3.36 16.87
CA GLN A 78 24.43 -4.43 17.68
C GLN A 78 24.30 -4.20 19.21
N GLY A 79 23.18 -3.62 19.63
CA GLY A 79 22.89 -3.34 21.03
C GLY A 79 23.32 -1.96 21.52
N GLU A 80 23.97 -1.14 20.69
CA GLU A 80 24.21 0.26 21.03
C GLU A 80 22.88 1.03 21.11
N ASP A 81 22.63 1.63 22.28
CA ASP A 81 21.39 2.32 22.59
C ASP A 81 21.66 3.67 23.29
N PRO A 82 22.19 4.66 22.55
CA PRO A 82 22.62 5.94 23.12
C PRO A 82 21.47 6.76 23.74
N HIS A 83 20.22 6.40 23.44
CA HIS A 83 19.04 7.08 23.95
C HIS A 83 18.32 6.29 25.05
N GLY A 84 18.78 5.08 25.39
CA GLY A 84 18.17 4.23 26.41
C GLY A 84 16.73 3.81 26.08
N HIS A 85 16.49 3.40 24.83
CA HIS A 85 15.22 2.84 24.40
C HIS A 85 14.90 1.50 25.08
N LEU A 86 15.84 0.56 25.16
CA LEU A 86 15.59 -0.79 25.67
C LEU A 86 15.06 -0.76 27.12
N ASP A 87 15.69 -0.01 28.02
CA ASP A 87 15.25 0.09 29.41
C ASP A 87 13.82 0.64 29.54
N ARG A 88 13.47 1.63 28.70
CA ARG A 88 12.13 2.23 28.67
C ARG A 88 11.07 1.23 28.23
N TYR A 89 11.36 0.46 27.18
CA TYR A 89 10.44 -0.58 26.69
C TYR A 89 10.40 -1.78 27.62
N ALA A 90 11.50 -2.15 28.29
CA ALA A 90 11.51 -3.20 29.32
C ALA A 90 10.59 -2.83 30.50
N GLU A 91 10.65 -1.58 30.97
CA GLU A 91 9.72 -1.06 31.99
C GLU A 91 8.27 -1.14 31.53
N GLY A 92 8.00 -0.70 30.29
CA GLY A 92 6.67 -0.74 29.70
C GLY A 92 6.12 -2.16 29.51
N LEU A 93 6.93 -3.10 29.05
CA LEU A 93 6.59 -4.53 28.97
C LEU A 93 6.21 -5.06 30.36
N ALA A 94 7.03 -4.78 31.37
CA ALA A 94 6.80 -5.24 32.74
C ALA A 94 5.56 -4.62 33.39
N ALA A 95 5.24 -3.36 33.08
CA ALA A 95 4.04 -2.68 33.56
C ALA A 95 2.78 -3.15 32.84
N GLY A 96 2.81 -3.20 31.50
CA GLY A 96 1.69 -3.55 30.65
C GLY A 96 1.17 -4.97 30.86
N THR A 97 2.10 -5.92 31.03
CA THR A 97 1.77 -7.34 31.27
C THR A 97 1.43 -7.65 32.72
N ARG A 98 1.52 -6.68 33.66
CA ARG A 98 1.31 -6.94 35.08
C ARG A 98 -0.11 -7.38 35.42
N ASN A 99 -1.10 -6.64 34.91
CA ASN A 99 -2.51 -6.91 35.15
C ASN A 99 -3.31 -6.61 33.86
N PRO A 100 -3.24 -7.47 32.83
CA PRO A 100 -3.97 -7.23 31.58
C PRO A 100 -5.49 -7.18 31.80
N VAL A 101 -6.21 -6.42 30.98
CA VAL A 101 -7.65 -6.14 31.14
C VAL A 101 -8.48 -6.55 29.92
N ALA A 102 -9.77 -6.86 30.11
CA ALA A 102 -10.65 -7.28 29.01
C ALA A 102 -11.30 -6.13 28.22
N THR A 103 -10.82 -4.90 28.38
CA THR A 103 -11.42 -3.69 27.78
C THR A 103 -10.42 -2.88 26.99
N GLY A 104 -10.89 -2.23 25.93
CA GLY A 104 -10.17 -1.22 25.16
C GLY A 104 -10.19 0.18 25.80
N GLU A 105 -10.83 0.35 26.95
CA GLU A 105 -10.98 1.65 27.62
C GLU A 105 -9.87 1.96 28.63
N LEU A 106 -9.49 3.23 28.72
CA LEU A 106 -8.52 3.71 29.71
C LEU A 106 -9.14 3.73 31.12
N SER A 107 -8.30 3.54 32.14
CA SER A 107 -8.69 3.58 33.55
C SER A 107 -7.54 4.12 34.39
N GLN A 108 -7.84 5.02 35.32
CA GLN A 108 -6.86 5.56 36.26
C GLN A 108 -6.30 4.50 37.24
N ALA A 109 -7.09 3.46 37.55
CA ALA A 109 -6.65 2.38 38.43
C ALA A 109 -5.65 1.42 37.74
N SER A 110 -5.57 1.46 36.41
CA SER A 110 -4.71 0.58 35.61
C SER A 110 -4.19 1.33 34.38
N PRO A 111 -3.37 2.37 34.59
CA PRO A 111 -2.98 3.30 33.53
C PRO A 111 -2.01 2.66 32.51
N ASP A 112 -1.30 1.60 32.90
CA ASP A 112 -0.30 0.93 32.04
C ASP A 112 -0.79 -0.41 31.44
N SER A 113 -1.82 -1.02 32.02
CA SER A 113 -2.25 -2.39 31.69
C SER A 113 -2.58 -2.57 30.21
N TRP A 114 -2.10 -3.66 29.64
CA TRP A 114 -2.44 -4.03 28.27
C TRP A 114 -3.82 -4.68 28.20
N PRO A 115 -4.56 -4.48 27.09
CA PRO A 115 -5.74 -5.27 26.83
C PRO A 115 -5.37 -6.74 26.57
N LEU A 116 -6.26 -7.65 26.96
CA LEU A 116 -6.19 -9.06 26.59
C LEU A 116 -6.51 -9.22 25.10
N THR A 117 -5.77 -10.09 24.41
CA THR A 117 -5.84 -10.28 22.95
C THR A 117 -7.14 -10.92 22.47
N THR A 118 -7.77 -11.78 23.28
CA THR A 118 -9.05 -12.42 22.94
C THR A 118 -10.24 -11.43 22.93
N PRO A 119 -10.52 -10.66 24.01
CA PRO A 119 -11.64 -9.72 24.03
C PRO A 119 -11.37 -8.46 23.19
N VAL A 120 -10.13 -8.02 23.07
CA VAL A 120 -9.73 -6.86 22.25
C VAL A 120 -8.85 -7.36 21.12
N ARG A 121 -9.49 -7.82 20.04
CA ARG A 121 -8.82 -8.52 18.93
C ARG A 121 -7.69 -7.72 18.28
N GLN A 122 -7.74 -6.39 18.30
CA GLN A 122 -6.64 -5.56 17.79
C GLN A 122 -5.33 -5.78 18.56
N ALA A 123 -5.38 -6.15 19.84
CA ALA A 123 -4.17 -6.46 20.60
C ALA A 123 -3.43 -7.71 20.08
N LEU A 124 -4.10 -8.61 19.35
CA LEU A 124 -3.45 -9.70 18.61
C LEU A 124 -2.57 -9.18 17.47
N VAL A 125 -2.97 -8.08 16.83
CA VAL A 125 -2.16 -7.42 15.78
C VAL A 125 -0.88 -6.86 16.39
N GLU A 126 -1.03 -6.18 17.52
CA GLU A 126 0.08 -5.52 18.20
C GLU A 126 1.05 -6.54 18.86
N SER A 127 0.56 -7.72 19.25
CA SER A 127 1.41 -8.78 19.81
C SER A 127 2.50 -9.26 18.84
N ALA A 128 2.24 -9.20 17.52
CA ALA A 128 3.24 -9.52 16.51
C ALA A 128 4.42 -8.53 16.54
N SER A 129 4.16 -7.23 16.71
CA SER A 129 5.20 -6.21 16.84
C SER A 129 5.97 -6.34 18.16
N VAL A 130 5.28 -6.67 19.26
CA VAL A 130 5.91 -7.00 20.55
C VAL A 130 6.86 -8.18 20.39
N ALA A 131 6.36 -9.32 19.90
CA ALA A 131 7.13 -10.54 19.74
C ALA A 131 8.30 -10.38 18.77
N LEU A 132 8.11 -9.71 17.62
CA LEU A 132 9.19 -9.46 16.67
C LEU A 132 10.29 -8.58 17.29
N GLY A 133 9.92 -7.51 18.00
CA GLY A 133 10.91 -6.67 18.65
C GLY A 133 11.68 -7.43 19.74
N LEU A 134 11.00 -8.29 20.53
CA LEU A 134 11.65 -9.16 21.51
C LEU A 134 12.60 -10.16 20.85
N ARG A 135 12.19 -10.76 19.73
CA ARG A 135 13.02 -11.69 18.94
C ARG A 135 14.29 -11.03 18.43
N LEU A 136 14.16 -9.84 17.82
CA LEU A 136 15.27 -9.07 17.26
C LEU A 136 16.26 -8.57 18.32
N THR A 137 15.77 -8.26 19.53
CA THR A 137 16.59 -7.70 20.61
C THR A 137 16.92 -8.70 21.71
N ARG A 138 16.67 -9.99 21.48
CA ARG A 138 16.70 -11.02 22.52
C ARG A 138 17.96 -10.98 23.41
N PRO A 139 19.20 -10.92 22.86
CA PRO A 139 20.41 -10.90 23.68
C PRO A 139 20.56 -9.65 24.55
N TRP A 140 19.93 -8.54 24.16
CA TRP A 140 20.07 -7.25 24.84
C TRP A 140 18.91 -6.94 25.80
N LEU A 141 17.72 -7.53 25.58
CA LEU A 141 16.53 -7.29 26.42
C LEU A 141 15.96 -8.59 27.00
N TRP A 142 15.38 -9.48 26.17
CA TRP A 142 14.60 -10.64 26.65
C TRP A 142 15.38 -11.54 27.61
N ASP A 143 16.62 -11.89 27.26
CA ASP A 143 17.46 -12.79 28.07
C ASP A 143 17.88 -12.15 29.40
N LYS A 144 17.81 -10.82 29.51
CA LYS A 144 18.16 -10.05 30.71
C LYS A 144 16.97 -9.72 31.62
N LEU A 145 15.74 -9.94 31.16
CA LEU A 145 14.54 -9.74 31.98
C LEU A 145 14.51 -10.71 33.16
N ASP A 146 13.83 -10.36 34.24
CA ASP A 146 13.55 -11.29 35.33
C ASP A 146 12.49 -12.33 34.93
N ASP A 147 12.51 -13.50 35.59
CA ASP A 147 11.59 -14.62 35.28
C ASP A 147 10.12 -14.23 35.40
N ARG A 148 9.76 -13.36 36.36
CA ARG A 148 8.37 -12.94 36.55
C ARG A 148 7.91 -12.05 35.41
N THR A 149 8.76 -11.18 34.87
CA THR A 149 8.43 -10.38 33.68
C THR A 149 8.35 -11.26 32.44
N ARG A 150 9.29 -12.19 32.25
CA ARG A 150 9.21 -13.15 31.14
C ARG A 150 7.93 -13.98 31.18
N GLY A 151 7.58 -14.56 32.33
CA GLY A 151 6.35 -15.35 32.49
C GLY A 151 5.09 -14.57 32.11
N ARG A 152 4.94 -13.34 32.62
CA ARG A 152 3.79 -12.49 32.29
C ARG A 152 3.72 -12.10 30.81
N ALA A 153 4.86 -11.84 30.19
CA ALA A 153 4.92 -11.55 28.76
C ALA A 153 4.52 -12.77 27.92
N VAL A 154 4.99 -13.97 28.29
CA VAL A 154 4.56 -15.23 27.67
C VAL A 154 3.06 -15.42 27.81
N ASP A 155 2.51 -15.31 29.03
CA ASP A 155 1.09 -15.49 29.29
C ASP A 155 0.21 -14.56 28.42
N TRP A 156 0.67 -13.32 28.21
CA TRP A 156 -0.03 -12.36 27.34
C TRP A 156 0.08 -12.71 25.84
N LEU A 157 1.20 -13.31 25.40
CA LEU A 157 1.44 -13.71 24.01
C LEU A 157 0.77 -15.04 23.64
N LEU A 158 0.65 -15.99 24.57
CA LEU A 158 0.19 -17.37 24.29
C LEU A 158 -1.17 -17.48 23.58
N PRO A 159 -2.17 -16.63 23.82
CA PRO A 159 -3.43 -16.71 23.07
C PRO A 159 -3.26 -16.53 21.56
N ALA A 160 -2.20 -15.85 21.10
CA ALA A 160 -1.92 -15.65 19.69
C ALA A 160 -1.57 -16.95 18.93
N LEU A 161 -1.22 -18.02 19.65
CA LEU A 161 -1.01 -19.35 19.06
C LEU A 161 -2.32 -20.05 18.66
N GLY A 162 -3.48 -19.47 18.98
CA GLY A 162 -4.78 -19.98 18.52
C GLY A 162 -5.02 -19.77 17.02
N PRO A 163 -6.16 -20.24 16.49
CA PRO A 163 -6.62 -19.90 15.15
C PRO A 163 -6.83 -18.39 14.99
N SER A 164 -6.58 -17.86 13.79
CA SER A 164 -6.86 -16.45 13.50
C SER A 164 -8.36 -16.14 13.64
N PRO A 165 -8.75 -15.01 14.27
CA PRO A 165 -10.16 -14.65 14.42
C PRO A 165 -10.80 -14.12 13.12
N VAL A 166 -9.98 -13.80 12.12
CA VAL A 166 -10.42 -13.36 10.78
C VAL A 166 -9.54 -14.01 9.71
N ASP A 167 -10.13 -14.25 8.55
CA ASP A 167 -9.51 -15.06 7.51
C ASP A 167 -8.82 -14.22 6.42
N ASN A 168 -7.73 -13.57 6.82
CA ASN A 168 -6.87 -12.73 5.97
C ASN A 168 -5.43 -12.72 6.56
N ASN A 169 -4.58 -11.78 6.20
CA ASN A 169 -3.23 -11.58 6.75
C ASN A 169 -3.06 -11.72 8.28
N TRP A 170 -4.12 -11.65 9.08
CA TRP A 170 -4.08 -11.87 10.53
C TRP A 170 -3.50 -13.22 10.96
N TRP A 171 -3.54 -14.25 10.10
CA TRP A 171 -2.83 -15.51 10.36
C TRP A 171 -1.32 -15.33 10.60
N LEU A 172 -0.72 -14.28 10.01
CA LEU A 172 0.70 -14.00 10.11
C LEU A 172 1.11 -13.38 11.46
N PHE A 173 0.15 -12.84 12.23
CA PHE A 173 0.44 -12.32 13.57
C PHE A 173 0.74 -13.47 14.54
N GLY A 174 -0.08 -14.52 14.52
CA GLY A 174 0.18 -15.75 15.28
C GLY A 174 1.49 -16.42 14.88
N LEU A 175 1.80 -16.47 13.57
CA LEU A 175 3.09 -16.97 13.06
C LEU A 175 4.29 -16.20 13.65
N THR A 176 4.18 -14.87 13.72
CA THR A 176 5.26 -14.02 14.24
C THR A 176 5.50 -14.26 15.73
N VAL A 177 4.42 -14.36 16.51
CA VAL A 177 4.49 -14.70 17.94
C VAL A 177 5.08 -16.09 18.14
N ALA A 178 4.61 -17.08 17.37
CA ALA A 178 5.12 -18.44 17.41
C ALA A 178 6.62 -18.51 17.11
N GLY A 179 7.11 -17.80 16.10
CA GLY A 179 8.54 -17.76 15.78
C GLY A 179 9.41 -17.22 16.93
N PHE A 180 8.94 -16.20 17.64
CA PHE A 180 9.64 -15.71 18.84
C PHE A 180 9.64 -16.76 19.96
N LEU A 181 8.48 -17.35 20.27
CA LEU A 181 8.36 -18.33 21.35
C LEU A 181 9.22 -19.57 21.08
N GLN A 182 9.27 -20.03 19.82
CA GLN A 182 10.12 -21.14 19.41
C GLN A 182 11.61 -20.83 19.63
N ASP A 183 12.10 -19.67 19.17
CA ASP A 183 13.50 -19.26 19.39
C ASP A 183 13.85 -19.11 20.88
N ALA A 184 12.88 -18.66 21.69
CA ALA A 184 13.02 -18.54 23.13
C ALA A 184 12.94 -19.89 23.87
N GLY A 185 12.63 -21.00 23.19
CA GLY A 185 12.50 -22.33 23.78
C GLY A 185 11.22 -22.52 24.59
N ILE A 186 10.14 -21.82 24.25
CA ILE A 186 8.88 -21.77 25.01
C ILE A 186 7.74 -22.31 24.14
N GLU A 187 7.00 -23.29 24.64
CA GLU A 187 5.81 -23.86 23.96
C GLU A 187 6.12 -24.28 22.51
N THR A 188 7.30 -24.84 22.27
CA THR A 188 7.88 -25.05 20.94
C THR A 188 6.99 -25.88 20.01
N ASP A 189 6.34 -26.93 20.53
CA ASP A 189 5.47 -27.80 19.73
C ASP A 189 4.22 -27.06 19.26
N ARG A 190 3.62 -26.26 20.15
CA ARG A 190 2.44 -25.45 19.85
C ARG A 190 2.78 -24.28 18.94
N ALA A 191 3.98 -23.71 19.09
CA ALA A 191 4.52 -22.70 18.19
C ALA A 191 4.72 -23.26 16.78
N ALA A 192 5.37 -24.42 16.64
CA ALA A 192 5.56 -25.09 15.36
C ALA A 192 4.22 -25.37 14.65
N ALA A 193 3.23 -25.94 15.35
CA ALA A 193 1.90 -26.18 14.80
C ALA A 193 1.15 -24.88 14.40
N THR A 194 1.49 -23.74 15.03
CA THR A 194 0.94 -22.43 14.65
C THR A 194 1.58 -21.89 13.39
N ILE A 195 2.91 -22.02 13.25
CA ILE A 195 3.64 -21.62 12.04
C ILE A 195 3.13 -22.41 10.84
N GLU A 196 3.08 -23.73 10.95
CA GLU A 196 2.59 -24.63 9.89
C GLU A 196 1.18 -24.23 9.43
N ARG A 197 0.23 -24.16 10.37
CA ARG A 197 -1.17 -23.80 10.06
C ARG A 197 -1.31 -22.42 9.40
N ALA A 198 -0.53 -21.44 9.85
CA ALA A 198 -0.58 -20.09 9.30
C ALA A 198 -0.02 -20.05 7.87
N LEU A 199 1.12 -20.71 7.62
CA LEU A 199 1.73 -20.81 6.29
C LEU A 199 0.84 -21.58 5.32
N ASP A 200 0.29 -22.73 5.74
CA ASP A 200 -0.65 -23.53 4.96
C ASP A 200 -1.89 -22.72 4.55
N ARG A 201 -2.39 -21.87 5.45
CA ARG A 201 -3.54 -21.02 5.13
C ARG A 201 -3.17 -19.91 4.16
N VAL A 202 -2.06 -19.22 4.37
CA VAL A 202 -1.60 -18.13 3.49
C VAL A 202 -1.28 -18.64 2.09
N ASP A 203 -0.75 -19.86 1.96
CA ASP A 203 -0.45 -20.46 0.67
C ASP A 203 -1.68 -20.75 -0.20
N GLN A 204 -2.85 -20.93 0.42
CA GLN A 204 -4.11 -21.07 -0.33
C GLN A 204 -4.53 -19.78 -1.03
N TRP A 205 -3.92 -18.64 -0.68
CA TRP A 205 -4.17 -17.34 -1.31
C TRP A 205 -3.14 -16.97 -2.35
N TYR A 206 -2.11 -17.80 -2.56
CA TYR A 206 -1.09 -17.54 -3.56
C TYR A 206 -1.66 -17.74 -4.97
N LEU A 207 -1.57 -16.70 -5.81
CA LEU A 207 -2.13 -16.69 -7.16
C LEU A 207 -1.06 -16.79 -8.26
N GLY A 208 0.22 -16.93 -7.90
CA GLY A 208 1.34 -16.88 -8.82
C GLY A 208 2.00 -15.49 -8.87
N ASP A 209 3.18 -15.44 -9.49
CA ASP A 209 3.97 -14.22 -9.73
C ASP A 209 4.19 -13.33 -8.48
N GLY A 210 4.28 -13.95 -7.30
CA GLY A 210 4.46 -13.22 -6.04
C GLY A 210 3.19 -12.57 -5.47
N TRP A 211 2.01 -12.81 -6.04
CA TRP A 211 0.76 -12.17 -5.58
C TRP A 211 -0.12 -13.08 -4.74
N TYR A 212 -0.67 -12.52 -3.67
CA TYR A 212 -1.62 -13.14 -2.76
C TYR A 212 -2.92 -12.34 -2.71
N SER A 213 -4.06 -13.04 -2.64
CA SER A 213 -5.39 -12.42 -2.65
C SER A 213 -5.84 -11.78 -1.33
N ASP A 214 -5.10 -12.02 -0.24
CA ASP A 214 -5.44 -11.64 1.14
C ASP A 214 -6.85 -12.09 1.57
N GLY A 215 -7.08 -13.40 1.56
CA GLY A 215 -8.42 -13.95 1.78
C GLY A 215 -9.25 -14.01 0.49
N PRO A 216 -10.59 -14.15 0.60
CA PRO A 216 -11.46 -14.41 -0.55
C PRO A 216 -11.74 -13.19 -1.44
N ASN A 217 -11.39 -11.97 -0.99
CA ASN A 217 -11.88 -10.73 -1.60
C ASN A 217 -11.03 -10.19 -2.76
N ARG A 218 -9.88 -10.81 -3.07
CA ARG A 218 -8.93 -10.34 -4.09
C ARG A 218 -8.54 -8.87 -3.86
N SER A 219 -8.12 -8.56 -2.64
CA SER A 219 -7.63 -7.24 -2.25
C SER A 219 -6.12 -7.17 -2.47
N PHE A 220 -5.70 -6.61 -3.60
CA PHE A 220 -4.30 -6.36 -3.89
C PHE A 220 -3.95 -4.93 -3.50
N ASP A 221 -2.96 -4.78 -2.64
CA ASP A 221 -2.43 -3.52 -2.15
C ASP A 221 -1.06 -3.75 -1.50
N HIS A 222 -0.51 -2.73 -0.83
CA HIS A 222 0.80 -2.79 -0.17
C HIS A 222 0.94 -3.87 0.92
N TYR A 223 -0.16 -4.47 1.41
CA TYR A 223 -0.10 -5.64 2.29
C TYR A 223 0.53 -6.87 1.65
N ASN A 224 0.51 -6.98 0.31
CA ASN A 224 1.30 -8.01 -0.36
C ASN A 224 2.77 -7.89 0.04
N ALA A 225 3.34 -6.69 -0.05
CA ALA A 225 4.72 -6.41 0.33
C ALA A 225 4.95 -6.46 1.85
N TRP A 226 4.30 -5.59 2.62
CA TRP A 226 4.64 -5.35 4.04
C TRP A 226 3.99 -6.31 5.05
N ALA A 227 3.23 -7.31 4.57
CA ALA A 227 2.64 -8.35 5.41
C ALA A 227 2.83 -9.74 4.80
N LEU A 228 2.22 -10.02 3.65
CA LEU A 228 2.14 -11.37 3.07
C LEU A 228 3.51 -11.92 2.67
N HIS A 229 4.43 -11.07 2.20
CA HIS A 229 5.84 -11.43 2.06
C HIS A 229 6.65 -11.15 3.32
N PHE A 230 6.41 -10.00 3.97
CA PHE A 230 7.21 -9.57 5.11
C PHE A 230 7.32 -10.62 6.21
N TYR A 231 6.20 -11.16 6.70
CA TYR A 231 6.24 -12.05 7.86
C TYR A 231 6.82 -13.44 7.56
N PRO A 232 6.39 -14.16 6.50
CA PRO A 232 6.95 -15.49 6.20
C PRO A 232 8.44 -15.46 5.88
N VAL A 233 8.89 -14.51 5.05
CA VAL A 233 10.30 -14.44 4.63
C VAL A 233 11.19 -13.96 5.78
N LEU A 234 10.75 -12.98 6.57
CA LEU A 234 11.50 -12.56 7.76
C LEU A 234 11.56 -13.67 8.80
N HIS A 235 10.48 -14.43 9.00
CA HIS A 235 10.49 -15.61 9.87
C HIS A 235 11.52 -16.63 9.40
N ALA A 236 11.49 -17.02 8.11
CA ALA A 236 12.43 -17.96 7.53
C ALA A 236 13.89 -17.52 7.71
N HIS A 237 14.18 -16.24 7.45
CA HIS A 237 15.51 -15.66 7.65
C HIS A 237 15.96 -15.71 9.11
N LEU A 238 15.14 -15.25 10.04
CA LEU A 238 15.49 -15.23 11.47
C LEU A 238 15.62 -16.63 12.07
N SER A 239 14.87 -17.61 11.58
CA SER A 239 14.94 -19.00 12.00
C SER A 239 16.12 -19.77 11.35
N GLY A 240 16.81 -19.18 10.38
CA GLY A 240 17.81 -19.90 9.56
C GLY A 240 17.20 -21.04 8.73
N ASP A 241 15.91 -20.98 8.41
CA ASP A 241 15.18 -22.04 7.71
C ASP A 241 15.35 -21.88 6.19
N GLN A 242 16.31 -22.62 5.65
CA GLN A 242 16.60 -22.58 4.22
C GLN A 242 15.44 -23.13 3.36
N ALA A 243 14.68 -24.11 3.85
CA ALA A 243 13.58 -24.68 3.08
C ALA A 243 12.43 -23.67 2.91
N LEU A 244 12.14 -22.89 3.95
CA LEU A 244 11.18 -21.78 3.84
C LEU A 244 11.71 -20.64 2.96
N LEU A 245 13.01 -20.33 3.01
CA LEU A 245 13.62 -19.33 2.12
C LEU A 245 13.58 -19.77 0.65
N ASP A 246 13.86 -21.03 0.35
CA ASP A 246 13.79 -21.57 -1.03
C ASP A 246 12.35 -21.54 -1.56
N ARG A 247 11.35 -21.64 -0.67
CA ARG A 247 9.92 -21.56 -1.04
C ARG A 247 9.43 -20.12 -1.22
N TYR A 248 9.70 -19.23 -0.27
CA TYR A 248 9.13 -17.88 -0.23
C TYR A 248 10.03 -16.81 -0.83
N GLY A 249 11.36 -17.01 -0.84
CA GLY A 249 12.34 -16.11 -1.44
C GLY A 249 12.07 -15.83 -2.92
N PRO A 250 11.89 -16.84 -3.78
CA PRO A 250 11.53 -16.63 -5.18
C PRO A 250 10.20 -15.88 -5.37
N ARG A 251 9.22 -16.08 -4.46
CA ARG A 251 7.95 -15.36 -4.50
C ARG A 251 8.11 -13.88 -4.13
N LEU A 252 8.96 -13.57 -3.14
CA LEU A 252 9.33 -12.20 -2.81
C LEU A 252 10.04 -11.53 -4.00
N HIS A 253 11.02 -12.20 -4.60
CA HIS A 253 11.72 -11.68 -5.78
C HIS A 253 10.75 -11.32 -6.92
N ALA A 254 9.84 -12.24 -7.26
CA ALA A 254 8.81 -12.01 -8.28
C ALA A 254 7.88 -10.84 -7.92
N GLN A 255 7.47 -10.74 -6.65
CA GLN A 255 6.65 -9.61 -6.19
C GLN A 255 7.40 -8.28 -6.29
N LEU A 256 8.68 -8.26 -5.95
CA LEU A 256 9.50 -7.04 -6.00
C LEU A 256 9.71 -6.53 -7.43
N ASP A 257 9.76 -7.39 -8.45
CA ASP A 257 9.84 -6.93 -9.84
C ASP A 257 8.61 -6.08 -10.23
N ALA A 258 7.43 -6.39 -9.68
CA ALA A 258 6.23 -5.57 -9.82
C ALA A 258 6.21 -4.37 -8.84
N HIS A 259 6.57 -4.60 -7.57
CA HIS A 259 6.50 -3.59 -6.51
C HIS A 259 7.35 -2.35 -6.81
N THR A 260 8.53 -2.55 -7.37
CA THR A 260 9.47 -1.47 -7.70
C THR A 260 8.92 -0.50 -8.74
N ARG A 261 7.95 -0.96 -9.55
CA ARG A 261 7.27 -0.17 -10.58
C ARG A 261 6.08 0.61 -10.03
N LEU A 262 5.78 0.50 -8.73
CA LEU A 262 4.72 1.25 -8.04
C LEU A 262 5.25 2.54 -7.37
N PHE A 263 6.45 3.01 -7.75
CA PHE A 263 7.08 4.20 -7.19
C PHE A 263 7.36 5.23 -8.28
N GLY A 264 6.99 6.48 -8.03
CA GLY A 264 7.36 7.61 -8.89
C GLY A 264 8.83 8.00 -8.69
N SER A 265 9.39 8.75 -9.65
CA SER A 265 10.78 9.26 -9.54
C SER A 265 10.97 10.20 -8.34
N ASP A 266 9.91 10.85 -7.87
CA ASP A 266 9.92 11.69 -6.67
C ASP A 266 9.94 10.87 -5.36
N GLY A 267 9.89 9.53 -5.44
CA GLY A 267 9.85 8.62 -4.30
C GLY A 267 8.44 8.29 -3.81
N ALA A 268 7.38 8.86 -4.41
CA ALA A 268 6.01 8.58 -4.03
C ALA A 268 5.65 7.09 -4.26
N PRO A 269 5.27 6.32 -3.23
CA PRO A 269 4.62 5.04 -3.44
C PRO A 269 3.20 5.25 -3.98
N MET A 270 2.71 4.32 -4.80
CA MET A 270 1.35 4.34 -5.34
C MET A 270 0.30 4.45 -4.23
N PRO A 271 -0.53 5.51 -4.16
CA PRO A 271 -1.58 5.67 -3.17
C PRO A 271 -2.81 4.83 -3.51
N TYR A 272 -2.67 3.52 -3.35
CA TYR A 272 -3.66 2.51 -3.75
C TYR A 272 -3.89 1.48 -2.64
N GLY A 273 -5.16 1.15 -2.41
CA GLY A 273 -5.60 0.23 -1.38
C GLY A 273 -5.66 0.82 0.02
N ARG A 274 -5.78 -0.06 1.02
CA ARG A 274 -6.00 0.31 2.42
C ARG A 274 -4.71 0.71 3.14
N SER A 275 -4.90 1.36 4.29
CA SER A 275 -3.83 1.67 5.26
C SER A 275 -2.69 2.53 4.71
N LEU A 276 -3.02 3.42 3.77
CA LEU A 276 -2.07 4.36 3.18
C LEU A 276 -1.32 5.19 4.24
N THR A 277 -1.90 5.38 5.43
CA THR A 277 -1.25 6.07 6.55
C THR A 277 0.06 5.46 7.04
N TYR A 278 0.39 4.23 6.63
CA TYR A 278 1.66 3.57 6.96
C TYR A 278 2.83 4.00 6.05
N ARG A 279 2.54 4.67 4.92
CA ARG A 279 3.51 5.42 4.11
C ARG A 279 4.77 4.62 3.75
N PHE A 280 5.90 4.95 4.38
CA PHE A 280 7.20 4.34 4.13
C PHE A 280 7.32 2.91 4.66
N ALA A 281 6.27 2.32 5.26
CA ALA A 281 6.14 0.86 5.33
C ALA A 281 6.28 0.20 3.94
N ALA A 282 5.97 0.92 2.85
CA ALA A 282 6.15 0.43 1.48
C ALA A 282 7.61 0.06 1.14
N ALA A 283 8.59 0.54 1.91
CA ALA A 283 10.01 0.18 1.79
C ALA A 283 10.38 -1.14 2.51
N ALA A 284 9.46 -1.74 3.29
CA ALA A 284 9.76 -2.93 4.09
C ALA A 284 10.20 -4.14 3.25
N ALA A 285 9.49 -4.46 2.17
CA ALA A 285 9.82 -5.60 1.31
C ALA A 285 11.11 -5.38 0.48
N PRO A 286 11.38 -4.19 -0.10
CA PRO A 286 12.69 -3.88 -0.69
C PRO A 286 13.86 -4.13 0.28
N TRP A 287 13.73 -3.70 1.53
CA TRP A 287 14.75 -4.00 2.55
C TRP A 287 14.87 -5.48 2.86
N LEU A 288 13.75 -6.19 2.94
CA LEU A 288 13.74 -7.63 3.19
C LEU A 288 14.39 -8.42 2.05
N GLY A 289 14.16 -8.01 0.80
CA GLY A 289 14.80 -8.60 -0.36
C GLY A 289 16.32 -8.43 -0.31
N ALA A 290 16.82 -7.25 0.06
CA ALA A 290 18.25 -7.04 0.26
C ALA A 290 18.82 -7.82 1.46
N LEU A 291 18.08 -7.90 2.57
CA LEU A 291 18.46 -8.67 3.76
C LEU A 291 18.58 -10.17 3.50
N THR A 292 17.72 -10.72 2.64
CA THR A 292 17.65 -12.16 2.38
C THR A 292 18.29 -12.58 1.06
N GLY A 293 18.76 -11.64 0.25
CA GLY A 293 19.30 -11.90 -1.10
C GLY A 293 18.25 -12.18 -2.17
N HIS A 294 16.95 -12.03 -1.86
CA HIS A 294 15.83 -12.30 -2.77
C HIS A 294 15.23 -11.00 -3.33
N THR A 295 15.99 -10.31 -4.17
CA THR A 295 15.55 -9.04 -4.79
C THR A 295 16.00 -8.95 -6.24
N PRO A 296 15.21 -8.33 -7.14
CA PRO A 296 15.65 -7.99 -8.50
C PRO A 296 16.50 -6.71 -8.54
N LEU A 297 16.53 -5.95 -7.44
CA LEU A 297 17.23 -4.67 -7.39
C LEU A 297 18.72 -4.85 -7.06
N THR A 298 19.54 -3.99 -7.65
CA THR A 298 20.90 -3.76 -7.15
C THR A 298 20.85 -3.12 -5.76
N PRO A 299 21.95 -3.18 -4.99
CA PRO A 299 22.03 -2.51 -3.69
C PRO A 299 21.81 -0.98 -3.80
N GLY A 300 22.34 -0.35 -4.85
CA GLY A 300 22.16 1.09 -5.13
C GLY A 300 20.71 1.45 -5.41
N ALA A 301 20.02 0.68 -6.27
CA ALA A 301 18.61 0.89 -6.58
C ALA A 301 17.69 0.63 -5.37
N THR A 302 18.05 -0.33 -4.50
CA THR A 302 17.34 -0.56 -3.24
C THR A 302 17.40 0.66 -2.33
N ARG A 303 18.59 1.25 -2.14
CA ARG A 303 18.73 2.46 -1.32
C ARG A 303 18.01 3.65 -1.96
N ARG A 304 18.09 3.81 -3.29
CA ARG A 304 17.38 4.85 -4.04
C ARG A 304 15.87 4.81 -3.79
N LEU A 305 15.25 3.63 -3.92
CA LEU A 305 13.81 3.44 -3.75
C LEU A 305 13.40 3.74 -2.31
N ALA A 306 14.05 3.09 -1.35
CA ALA A 306 13.66 3.20 0.04
C ALA A 306 13.90 4.62 0.59
N SER A 307 15.08 5.20 0.33
CA SER A 307 15.41 6.54 0.81
C SER A 307 14.60 7.61 0.11
N GLY A 308 14.28 7.42 -1.18
CA GLY A 308 13.34 8.28 -1.91
C GLY A 308 11.97 8.28 -1.27
N SER A 309 11.44 7.11 -0.90
CA SER A 309 10.14 7.00 -0.23
C SER A 309 10.13 7.64 1.15
N LEU A 310 11.18 7.44 1.95
CA LEU A 310 11.28 8.08 3.26
C LEU A 310 11.38 9.61 3.13
N LYS A 311 12.25 10.10 2.24
CA LYS A 311 12.43 11.53 1.92
C LYS A 311 11.13 12.16 1.43
N TYR A 312 10.39 11.47 0.55
CA TYR A 312 9.11 11.95 0.01
C TYR A 312 8.12 12.35 1.11
N PHE A 313 8.10 11.64 2.23
CA PHE A 313 7.20 11.91 3.35
C PHE A 313 7.79 12.83 4.41
N LEU A 314 9.07 12.72 4.71
CA LEU A 314 9.69 13.45 5.83
C LEU A 314 10.28 14.80 5.43
N ASP A 315 10.69 14.99 4.18
CA ASP A 315 11.37 16.19 3.70
C ASP A 315 10.48 17.01 2.77
N ARG A 316 9.32 17.42 3.30
CA ARG A 316 8.35 18.26 2.60
C ARG A 316 8.31 19.67 3.20
N PRO A 317 8.22 20.74 2.39
CA PRO A 317 8.16 22.11 2.91
C PRO A 317 6.92 22.38 3.77
N GLY A 318 7.09 23.18 4.84
CA GLY A 318 5.99 23.88 5.52
C GLY A 318 4.98 23.04 6.31
N ASN A 319 5.41 22.13 7.18
CA ASN A 319 4.53 21.24 7.97
C ASN A 319 3.56 20.39 7.11
N GLN A 320 3.88 20.21 5.81
CA GLN A 320 3.14 19.35 4.88
C GLN A 320 3.80 17.98 4.71
N GLY A 321 4.59 17.57 5.70
CA GLY A 321 5.20 16.25 5.78
C GLY A 321 4.35 15.30 6.62
N ALA A 322 4.74 14.03 6.64
CA ALA A 322 4.04 13.01 7.40
C ALA A 322 4.05 13.24 8.93
N THR A 323 4.86 14.18 9.43
CA THR A 323 4.95 14.53 10.85
C THR A 323 4.30 15.88 11.16
N ASP A 324 3.69 16.00 12.33
CA ASP A 324 3.18 17.27 12.86
C ASP A 324 4.29 18.12 13.49
N SER A 325 3.91 19.25 14.10
CA SER A 325 4.84 20.14 14.80
C SER A 325 5.50 19.54 16.03
N ALA A 326 4.95 18.45 16.60
CA ALA A 326 5.57 17.68 17.67
C ALA A 326 6.50 16.57 17.15
N GLY A 327 6.59 16.40 15.82
CA GLY A 327 7.37 15.34 15.18
C GLY A 327 6.65 13.99 15.16
N LEU A 328 5.36 13.93 15.46
CA LEU A 328 4.58 12.70 15.46
C LEU A 328 4.03 12.40 14.07
N LEU A 329 4.06 11.13 13.66
CA LEU A 329 3.40 10.70 12.43
C LEU A 329 1.88 10.94 12.52
N THR A 330 1.33 11.61 11.51
CA THR A 330 -0.08 11.99 11.46
C THR A 330 -0.95 10.93 10.79
N LEU A 331 -2.25 10.91 11.06
CA LEU A 331 -3.20 10.04 10.36
C LEU A 331 -3.57 10.61 8.97
N GLY A 332 -3.10 10.00 7.89
CA GLY A 332 -3.40 10.45 6.52
C GLY A 332 -2.30 10.09 5.53
N TRP A 333 -1.86 11.03 4.68
CA TRP A 333 -0.83 10.77 3.66
C TRP A 333 0.33 11.77 3.74
N HIS A 334 0.22 12.96 3.17
CA HIS A 334 1.21 14.03 3.39
C HIS A 334 1.05 14.77 4.72
N GLY A 335 0.04 14.39 5.50
CA GLY A 335 -0.44 15.07 6.68
C GLY A 335 -1.81 14.49 7.04
N PRO A 336 -2.56 15.12 7.95
CA PRO A 336 -3.94 14.73 8.25
C PRO A 336 -4.80 14.69 7.00
N TYR A 337 -5.38 13.53 6.68
CA TYR A 337 -6.33 13.37 5.57
C TYR A 337 -7.37 12.30 5.90
N PRO A 338 -8.50 12.68 6.53
CA PRO A 338 -9.53 11.74 6.98
C PRO A 338 -10.06 10.75 5.94
N PRO A 339 -10.25 11.12 4.65
CA PRO A 339 -10.88 10.23 3.67
C PRO A 339 -10.16 8.91 3.37
N VAL A 340 -8.88 8.75 3.73
CA VAL A 340 -8.15 7.48 3.56
C VAL A 340 -7.92 6.72 4.87
N ILE A 341 -8.45 7.23 5.98
CA ILE A 341 -8.31 6.59 7.29
C ILE A 341 -9.38 5.52 7.46
N GLN A 342 -8.98 4.30 7.81
CA GLN A 342 -9.91 3.21 8.10
C GLN A 342 -10.48 3.31 9.52
N HIS A 343 -11.65 2.72 9.74
CA HIS A 343 -12.35 2.71 11.04
C HIS A 343 -11.53 2.07 12.18
N TYR A 344 -10.62 1.16 11.84
CA TYR A 344 -9.71 0.54 12.79
C TYR A 344 -8.45 1.37 13.10
N SER A 345 -8.20 2.49 12.41
CA SER A 345 -6.99 3.27 12.64
C SER A 345 -7.16 4.26 13.79
N GLY A 346 -6.26 4.20 14.77
CA GLY A 346 -6.14 5.15 15.88
C GLY A 346 -4.91 6.07 15.76
N PRO A 347 -4.66 6.97 16.72
CA PRO A 347 -3.58 7.95 16.66
C PRO A 347 -2.18 7.36 16.41
N ALA A 348 -1.92 6.15 16.92
CA ALA A 348 -0.64 5.45 16.76
C ALA A 348 -0.52 4.63 15.46
N SER A 349 -1.60 4.52 14.68
CA SER A 349 -1.62 3.65 13.52
C SER A 349 -0.55 3.96 12.48
N PRO A 350 -0.21 5.24 12.22
CA PRO A 350 0.87 5.61 11.32
C PRO A 350 2.21 4.94 11.64
N TYR A 351 2.48 4.56 12.89
CA TYR A 351 3.75 3.92 13.28
C TYR A 351 3.89 2.47 12.78
N TRP A 352 2.94 1.90 12.04
CA TRP A 352 3.23 0.68 11.25
C TRP A 352 4.34 0.94 10.20
N ALA A 353 4.58 2.22 9.89
CA ALA A 353 5.73 2.69 9.14
C ALA A 353 7.08 2.20 9.69
N SER A 354 7.16 1.81 10.97
CA SER A 354 8.35 1.17 11.59
C SER A 354 8.91 0.01 10.77
N LYS A 355 8.08 -0.76 10.06
CA LYS A 355 8.54 -1.85 9.16
C LYS A 355 9.46 -1.34 8.04
N GLY A 356 9.29 -0.10 7.60
CA GLY A 356 10.15 0.55 6.62
C GLY A 356 11.60 0.72 7.10
N TYR A 357 11.86 0.63 8.40
CA TYR A 357 13.22 0.70 8.97
C TYR A 357 13.94 -0.65 9.01
N LEU A 358 13.37 -1.72 8.42
CA LEU A 358 13.99 -3.05 8.37
C LEU A 358 15.42 -3.01 7.82
N GLY A 359 15.72 -2.09 6.90
CA GLY A 359 17.05 -1.91 6.32
C GLY A 359 18.15 -1.66 7.36
N LEU A 360 17.83 -1.12 8.55
CA LEU A 360 18.82 -0.90 9.61
C LEU A 360 19.45 -2.21 10.14
N LEU A 361 18.81 -3.36 9.94
CA LEU A 361 19.39 -4.66 10.28
C LEU A 361 20.59 -5.04 9.41
N LEU A 362 20.69 -4.50 8.19
CA LEU A 362 21.86 -4.67 7.33
C LEU A 362 23.04 -3.90 7.97
N PRO A 363 24.26 -4.46 8.07
CA PRO A 363 25.39 -3.77 8.72
C PRO A 363 25.86 -2.54 7.91
N PRO A 364 26.55 -1.55 8.52
CA PRO A 364 26.98 -0.31 7.85
C PRO A 364 27.80 -0.52 6.58
N GLU A 365 28.53 -1.63 6.50
CA GLU A 365 29.41 -2.01 5.39
C GLU A 365 28.65 -2.69 4.25
N HIS A 366 27.39 -3.08 4.47
CA HIS A 366 26.59 -3.77 3.47
C HIS A 366 26.50 -2.92 2.17
N PRO A 367 26.59 -3.53 0.97
CA PRO A 367 26.57 -2.81 -0.31
C PRO A 367 25.39 -1.83 -0.47
N VAL A 368 24.25 -2.07 0.17
CA VAL A 368 23.11 -1.13 0.12
C VAL A 368 23.44 0.22 0.74
N TRP A 369 24.42 0.31 1.64
CA TRP A 369 24.83 1.55 2.29
C TRP A 369 26.08 2.18 1.66
N THR A 370 26.81 1.43 0.82
CA THR A 370 28.12 1.82 0.30
C THR A 370 28.21 1.91 -1.23
N ALA A 371 27.38 1.19 -1.99
CA ALA A 371 27.28 1.33 -3.44
C ALA A 371 26.63 2.67 -3.80
N VAL A 372 26.93 3.27 -4.96
CA VAL A 372 26.26 4.51 -5.42
C VAL A 372 24.79 4.23 -5.73
N GLU A 373 23.89 5.19 -5.47
CA GLU A 373 22.48 5.04 -5.88
C GLU A 373 22.36 4.89 -7.41
N GLU A 374 21.45 4.01 -7.83
CA GLU A 374 21.15 3.73 -9.23
C GLU A 374 19.68 4.09 -9.52
N PRO A 375 19.34 4.45 -10.77
CA PRO A 375 17.99 4.86 -11.13
C PRO A 375 16.98 3.72 -10.98
N LEU A 376 15.73 4.09 -10.69
CA LEU A 376 14.58 3.18 -10.64
C LEU A 376 14.01 2.93 -12.04
N PRO A 377 13.20 1.87 -12.24
CA PRO A 377 12.57 1.60 -13.53
C PRO A 377 11.86 2.81 -14.16
N ALA A 378 11.08 3.56 -13.36
CA ALA A 378 10.35 4.75 -13.79
C ALA A 378 11.24 5.95 -14.19
N GLU A 379 12.55 5.87 -13.95
CA GLU A 379 13.53 6.94 -14.27
C GLU A 379 14.35 6.62 -15.53
N THR A 380 14.14 5.44 -16.14
CA THR A 380 15.00 4.95 -17.24
C THR A 380 14.32 4.95 -18.60
N ALA A 381 13.06 4.51 -18.68
CA ALA A 381 12.29 4.47 -19.91
C ALA A 381 10.79 4.41 -19.62
N ASP A 382 9.99 4.83 -20.61
CA ASP A 382 8.56 4.57 -20.62
C ASP A 382 8.31 3.06 -20.62
N ALA A 383 7.34 2.61 -19.83
CA ALA A 383 7.04 1.19 -19.72
C ALA A 383 5.57 0.94 -19.41
N THR A 384 5.07 -0.18 -19.92
CA THR A 384 3.81 -0.78 -19.47
C THR A 384 4.06 -2.18 -18.95
N THR A 385 3.60 -2.48 -17.74
CA THR A 385 3.80 -3.78 -17.09
C THR A 385 2.47 -4.36 -16.64
N THR A 386 2.14 -5.53 -17.16
CA THR A 386 0.87 -6.20 -16.87
C THR A 386 1.07 -7.22 -15.76
N LEU A 387 0.27 -7.09 -14.71
CA LEU A 387 0.25 -7.99 -13.58
C LEU A 387 -0.97 -8.92 -13.71
N ARG A 388 -0.74 -10.11 -14.27
CA ARG A 388 -1.81 -11.05 -14.65
C ARG A 388 -2.62 -11.52 -13.44
N ALA A 389 -1.94 -12.01 -12.40
CA ALA A 389 -2.58 -12.55 -11.20
C ALA A 389 -3.51 -11.53 -10.49
N PRO A 390 -3.12 -10.26 -10.27
CA PRO A 390 -4.00 -9.27 -9.67
C PRO A 390 -4.93 -8.57 -10.68
N GLY A 391 -4.73 -8.74 -11.99
CA GLY A 391 -5.50 -8.05 -13.02
C GLY A 391 -5.23 -6.55 -13.04
N LEU A 392 -3.97 -6.15 -12.96
CA LEU A 392 -3.54 -4.75 -12.93
C LEU A 392 -2.62 -4.45 -14.12
N LEU A 393 -2.60 -3.20 -14.57
CA LEU A 393 -1.66 -2.69 -15.57
C LEU A 393 -0.96 -1.46 -15.01
N ILE A 394 0.37 -1.49 -14.96
CA ILE A 394 1.21 -0.37 -14.56
C ILE A 394 1.71 0.34 -15.82
N GLN A 395 1.72 1.67 -15.80
CA GLN A 395 2.23 2.54 -16.85
C GLN A 395 3.14 3.60 -16.23
N SER A 396 4.39 3.69 -16.68
CA SER A 396 5.34 4.71 -16.26
C SER A 396 5.84 5.53 -17.43
N THR A 397 6.10 6.81 -17.18
CA THR A 397 6.67 7.75 -18.14
C THR A 397 7.97 8.32 -17.58
N ALA A 398 9.08 8.15 -18.28
CA ALA A 398 10.41 8.52 -17.77
C ALA A 398 10.62 10.03 -17.69
N ASP A 399 10.14 10.76 -18.70
CA ASP A 399 10.32 12.22 -18.81
C ASP A 399 9.74 13.00 -17.62
N ASP A 400 8.64 12.50 -17.05
CA ASP A 400 7.97 13.12 -15.90
C ASP A 400 8.00 12.26 -14.62
N GLY A 401 8.53 11.04 -14.72
CA GLY A 401 8.67 10.07 -13.64
C GLY A 401 7.36 9.62 -12.99
N LEU A 402 6.21 9.86 -13.62
CA LEU A 402 4.91 9.47 -13.09
C LEU A 402 4.61 8.00 -13.37
N VAL A 403 3.99 7.36 -12.37
CA VAL A 403 3.45 6.00 -12.47
C VAL A 403 1.93 6.07 -12.37
N ARG A 404 1.25 5.30 -13.21
CA ARG A 404 -0.20 5.10 -13.26
C ARG A 404 -0.48 3.61 -13.11
N LEU A 405 -1.49 3.27 -12.33
CA LEU A 405 -1.96 1.91 -12.09
C LEU A 405 -3.43 1.81 -12.54
N HIS A 406 -3.69 0.94 -13.50
CA HIS A 406 -5.02 0.65 -14.03
C HIS A 406 -5.57 -0.62 -13.37
N ASN A 407 -6.70 -0.49 -12.66
CA ASN A 407 -7.29 -1.57 -11.90
C ASN A 407 -8.37 -2.31 -12.71
N HIS A 408 -8.11 -3.57 -13.02
CA HIS A 408 -9.04 -4.49 -13.71
C HIS A 408 -9.28 -5.80 -12.95
N GLY A 409 -8.88 -5.91 -11.68
CA GLY A 409 -8.97 -7.19 -10.98
C GLY A 409 -8.87 -7.18 -9.46
N SER A 410 -8.57 -6.04 -8.86
CA SER A 410 -8.58 -5.90 -7.41
C SER A 410 -9.87 -5.29 -6.92
N ASN A 411 -10.36 -5.84 -5.83
CA ASN A 411 -11.61 -5.43 -5.21
C ASN A 411 -11.41 -5.26 -3.70
N ASN A 412 -12.28 -4.48 -3.07
CA ASN A 412 -12.40 -4.47 -1.62
C ASN A 412 -13.87 -4.40 -1.22
N HIS A 413 -14.37 -5.50 -0.68
CA HIS A 413 -15.68 -5.59 -0.06
C HIS A 413 -15.50 -6.10 1.37
N VAL A 414 -15.11 -5.20 2.26
CA VAL A 414 -15.27 -5.49 3.70
C VAL A 414 -16.76 -5.36 4.03
N GLY A 415 -17.42 -6.50 4.23
CA GLY A 415 -18.64 -6.55 5.06
C GLY A 415 -19.97 -6.18 4.39
N GLY A 416 -20.16 -6.40 3.10
CA GLY A 416 -21.51 -6.33 2.49
C GLY A 416 -22.18 -4.96 2.52
N ALA A 417 -21.46 -3.88 2.85
CA ALA A 417 -21.96 -2.52 2.69
C ALA A 417 -22.04 -2.16 1.21
N THR A 418 -23.10 -1.44 0.83
CA THR A 418 -23.40 -0.98 -0.54
C THR A 418 -22.45 0.12 -1.04
N GLY A 419 -21.50 0.57 -0.22
CA GLY A 419 -20.52 1.61 -0.56
C GLY A 419 -19.24 1.05 -1.16
N GLU A 420 -18.72 1.73 -2.17
CA GLU A 420 -17.38 1.46 -2.69
C GLU A 420 -16.31 2.21 -1.93
N ASP A 421 -15.20 1.54 -1.65
CA ASP A 421 -13.97 2.18 -1.17
C ASP A 421 -13.23 2.78 -2.39
N PRO A 422 -13.11 4.12 -2.50
CA PRO A 422 -12.40 4.75 -3.61
C PRO A 422 -10.94 4.31 -3.70
N CYS A 423 -10.35 3.78 -2.63
CA CYS A 423 -8.99 3.24 -2.66
C CYS A 423 -8.86 1.93 -3.45
N TYR A 424 -9.98 1.29 -3.81
CA TYR A 424 -10.00 0.08 -4.65
C TYR A 424 -10.92 0.15 -5.87
N SER A 425 -12.00 0.94 -5.86
CA SER A 425 -13.05 0.79 -6.86
C SER A 425 -12.83 1.52 -8.19
N ARG A 426 -11.78 2.32 -8.30
CA ARG A 426 -11.55 3.19 -9.47
C ARG A 426 -10.92 2.45 -10.62
N PHE A 427 -11.03 3.02 -11.82
CA PHE A 427 -10.32 2.50 -12.98
C PHE A 427 -8.81 2.74 -12.89
N ALA A 428 -8.36 3.84 -12.29
CA ALA A 428 -6.95 4.17 -12.26
C ALA A 428 -6.52 4.98 -11.03
N TYR A 429 -5.24 4.83 -10.68
CA TYR A 429 -4.51 5.49 -9.59
C TYR A 429 -3.16 6.00 -10.11
N SER A 430 -2.57 7.03 -9.50
CA SER A 430 -1.23 7.47 -9.89
C SER A 430 -0.42 7.93 -8.68
N THR A 431 0.90 8.01 -8.85
CA THR A 431 1.80 8.57 -7.83
C THR A 431 1.69 10.09 -7.69
N GLY A 432 1.02 10.77 -8.62
CA GLY A 432 0.89 12.23 -8.65
C GLY A 432 -0.53 12.77 -8.43
N THR A 433 -1.53 11.90 -8.30
CA THR A 433 -2.94 12.25 -8.06
C THR A 433 -3.55 11.24 -7.10
N GLY A 434 -4.67 11.57 -6.47
CA GLY A 434 -5.24 10.69 -5.44
C GLY A 434 -6.74 10.60 -5.53
N PRO A 435 -7.34 9.66 -4.78
CA PRO A 435 -8.78 9.56 -4.74
C PRO A 435 -9.48 10.84 -4.31
N THR A 436 -10.34 11.36 -5.19
CA THR A 436 -11.33 12.38 -4.82
C THR A 436 -12.20 11.85 -3.71
N SER A 437 -12.23 12.61 -2.62
CA SER A 437 -13.19 12.43 -1.52
C SER A 437 -14.38 13.34 -1.73
N HIS A 438 -15.57 12.90 -1.32
CA HIS A 438 -16.81 13.70 -1.27
C HIS A 438 -16.98 14.66 -2.47
N GLY A 439 -17.24 14.10 -3.65
CA GLY A 439 -17.40 14.85 -4.89
C GLY A 439 -17.62 13.93 -6.10
N VAL A 440 -17.34 14.44 -7.30
CA VAL A 440 -17.35 13.61 -8.51
C VAL A 440 -16.16 12.64 -8.46
N ALA A 441 -16.44 11.33 -8.56
CA ALA A 441 -15.41 10.31 -8.67
C ALA A 441 -14.61 10.51 -9.96
N ASP A 442 -13.29 10.66 -9.86
CA ASP A 442 -12.37 10.59 -10.99
C ASP A 442 -12.05 9.14 -11.35
N ASN A 443 -11.54 8.95 -12.56
CA ASN A 443 -11.25 7.64 -13.14
C ASN A 443 -12.41 6.67 -12.99
N HIS A 444 -13.61 7.12 -13.39
CA HIS A 444 -14.85 6.38 -13.24
C HIS A 444 -15.65 6.34 -14.55
N PHE A 445 -16.26 5.20 -14.84
CA PHE A 445 -17.25 5.05 -15.90
C PHE A 445 -18.51 4.41 -15.31
N GLY A 446 -19.66 4.99 -15.58
CA GLY A 446 -20.93 4.45 -15.08
C GLY A 446 -22.15 5.05 -15.79
N LEU A 447 -23.31 4.44 -15.50
CA LEU A 447 -24.60 4.95 -15.97
C LEU A 447 -25.02 6.14 -15.13
N MET A 448 -25.79 7.03 -15.71
CA MET A 448 -26.34 8.20 -15.03
C MET A 448 -27.83 7.99 -14.76
N SER A 449 -28.24 8.21 -13.52
CA SER A 449 -29.65 8.21 -13.11
C SER A 449 -29.89 9.31 -12.09
N GLN A 450 -30.89 10.17 -12.34
CA GLN A 450 -31.26 11.28 -11.46
C GLN A 450 -30.07 12.18 -11.04
N GLY A 451 -29.12 12.40 -11.96
CA GLY A 451 -27.92 13.21 -11.71
C GLY A 451 -26.78 12.50 -10.97
N ALA A 452 -27.01 11.29 -10.45
CA ALA A 452 -25.98 10.44 -9.84
C ALA A 452 -25.42 9.45 -10.86
N CYS A 453 -24.15 9.07 -10.68
CA CYS A 453 -23.52 8.01 -11.46
C CYS A 453 -23.53 6.73 -10.64
N THR A 454 -23.81 5.59 -11.29
CA THR A 454 -23.66 4.27 -10.65
C THR A 454 -22.22 4.07 -10.23
N THR A 455 -21.98 3.37 -9.13
CA THR A 455 -20.67 2.85 -8.79
C THR A 455 -20.25 1.74 -9.78
N ARG A 456 -18.97 1.35 -9.81
CA ARG A 456 -18.42 0.41 -10.80
C ARG A 456 -18.87 -1.03 -10.57
N GLY A 457 -19.01 -1.43 -9.30
CA GLY A 457 -19.04 -2.81 -8.84
C GLY A 457 -17.64 -3.45 -8.84
N PRO A 458 -17.51 -4.67 -8.27
CA PRO A 458 -16.26 -5.41 -8.34
C PRO A 458 -15.85 -5.71 -9.80
N ALA A 459 -14.57 -5.54 -10.08
CA ALA A 459 -13.96 -5.85 -11.36
C ALA A 459 -13.57 -7.33 -11.41
N VAL A 460 -14.11 -8.05 -12.38
CA VAL A 460 -13.73 -9.42 -12.73
C VAL A 460 -12.78 -9.35 -13.93
N PRO A 461 -11.52 -9.79 -13.82
CA PRO A 461 -10.60 -9.81 -14.95
C PRO A 461 -11.17 -10.62 -16.12
N LEU A 462 -11.09 -10.07 -17.33
CA LEU A 462 -11.46 -10.76 -18.57
C LEU A 462 -10.26 -11.09 -19.47
N GLY A 463 -9.14 -10.39 -19.29
CA GLY A 463 -7.94 -10.61 -20.08
C GLY A 463 -6.91 -9.52 -19.86
N CYS A 464 -5.65 -9.82 -20.17
CA CYS A 464 -4.56 -8.85 -20.14
C CYS A 464 -3.36 -9.33 -20.99
N GLY A 465 -2.53 -8.39 -21.43
CA GLY A 465 -1.35 -8.64 -22.23
C GLY A 465 -0.43 -7.42 -22.26
N ALA A 466 0.53 -7.37 -23.17
CA ALA A 466 1.46 -6.24 -23.26
C ALA A 466 0.70 -4.92 -23.48
N GLY A 467 0.83 -3.98 -22.55
CA GLY A 467 0.18 -2.67 -22.62
C GLY A 467 -1.32 -2.64 -22.34
N TRP A 468 -2.00 -3.77 -22.08
CA TRP A 468 -3.46 -3.77 -21.92
C TRP A 468 -4.00 -4.69 -20.83
N ALA A 469 -5.14 -4.29 -20.27
CA ALA A 469 -5.94 -5.09 -19.34
C ALA A 469 -7.44 -4.82 -19.53
N ALA A 470 -8.27 -5.82 -19.25
CA ALA A 470 -9.71 -5.74 -19.37
C ALA A 470 -10.44 -6.42 -18.22
N SER A 471 -11.62 -5.89 -17.88
CA SER A 471 -12.48 -6.38 -16.80
C SER A 471 -13.95 -6.24 -17.13
N LEU A 472 -14.76 -7.13 -16.56
CA LEU A 472 -16.20 -7.01 -16.47
C LEU A 472 -16.56 -6.39 -15.11
N SER A 473 -17.53 -5.48 -15.07
CA SER A 473 -18.16 -5.06 -13.83
C SER A 473 -19.66 -4.89 -13.97
N GLU A 474 -20.34 -4.93 -12.83
CA GLU A 474 -21.79 -4.73 -12.72
C GLU A 474 -22.06 -3.44 -11.91
N PRO A 475 -22.54 -2.37 -12.56
CA PRO A 475 -22.73 -1.08 -11.90
C PRO A 475 -23.76 -1.13 -10.77
N ARG A 476 -23.56 -0.37 -9.69
CA ARG A 476 -24.44 -0.38 -8.49
C ARG A 476 -24.82 1.02 -7.99
N PRO A 477 -26.08 1.26 -7.57
CA PRO A 477 -27.26 0.53 -8.00
C PRO A 477 -27.40 0.68 -9.53
N GLY A 478 -27.53 -0.42 -10.26
CA GLY A 478 -27.71 -0.42 -11.71
C GLY A 478 -28.95 -1.21 -12.10
N PRO A 479 -29.51 -1.00 -13.31
CA PRO A 479 -30.59 -1.84 -13.80
C PRO A 479 -30.15 -3.32 -13.83
N PRO A 480 -31.02 -4.27 -13.44
CA PRO A 480 -30.68 -5.69 -13.45
C PRO A 480 -30.18 -6.16 -14.82
N GLY A 481 -29.11 -6.95 -14.82
CA GLY A 481 -28.53 -7.53 -16.05
C GLY A 481 -27.62 -6.58 -16.84
N VAL A 482 -27.47 -5.32 -16.43
CA VAL A 482 -26.50 -4.42 -17.06
C VAL A 482 -25.08 -4.78 -16.65
N ARG A 483 -24.22 -4.89 -17.66
CA ARG A 483 -22.81 -5.24 -17.54
C ARG A 483 -21.96 -4.24 -18.30
N ILE A 484 -20.78 -3.93 -17.79
CA ILE A 484 -19.82 -3.03 -18.44
C ILE A 484 -18.51 -3.78 -18.61
N VAL A 485 -18.14 -4.08 -19.86
CA VAL A 485 -16.80 -4.55 -20.20
C VAL A 485 -15.93 -3.31 -20.41
N SER A 486 -14.83 -3.24 -19.67
CA SER A 486 -13.90 -2.12 -19.74
C SER A 486 -12.51 -2.61 -20.09
N LEU A 487 -11.85 -1.93 -21.01
CA LEU A 487 -10.50 -2.24 -21.47
C LEU A 487 -9.66 -0.97 -21.45
N THR A 488 -8.43 -1.09 -20.94
CA THR A 488 -7.38 -0.07 -21.03
C THR A 488 -6.26 -0.57 -21.92
N LEU A 489 -5.81 0.26 -22.86
CA LEU A 489 -4.56 0.09 -23.62
C LEU A 489 -3.69 1.33 -23.39
N ALA A 490 -2.51 1.16 -22.81
CA ALA A 490 -1.58 2.24 -22.48
C ALA A 490 -0.38 2.26 -23.44
N HIS A 491 0.07 3.46 -23.80
CA HIS A 491 1.26 3.68 -24.63
C HIS A 491 1.86 5.06 -24.36
N GLY A 492 3.13 5.13 -23.98
CA GLY A 492 3.77 6.36 -23.49
C GLY A 492 2.93 7.01 -22.39
N ARG A 493 2.57 8.29 -22.54
CA ARG A 493 1.65 9.02 -21.62
C ARG A 493 0.16 8.90 -21.95
N ALA A 494 -0.22 8.20 -23.02
CA ALA A 494 -1.60 8.03 -23.45
C ALA A 494 -2.19 6.74 -22.90
N GLU A 495 -3.49 6.75 -22.66
CA GLU A 495 -4.27 5.56 -22.35
C GLU A 495 -5.60 5.60 -23.11
N LEU A 496 -5.84 4.60 -23.95
CA LEU A 496 -7.14 4.37 -24.55
C LEU A 496 -8.02 3.62 -23.55
N ARG A 497 -9.18 4.19 -23.25
CA ARG A 497 -10.21 3.62 -22.38
C ARG A 497 -11.42 3.29 -23.23
N ALA A 498 -11.79 2.02 -23.28
CA ALA A 498 -12.95 1.55 -24.02
C ALA A 498 -13.93 0.83 -23.08
N HIS A 499 -15.21 1.20 -23.17
CA HIS A 499 -16.28 0.66 -22.34
C HIS A 499 -17.44 0.18 -23.23
N LEU A 500 -17.76 -1.12 -23.13
CA LEU A 500 -18.89 -1.75 -23.82
C LEU A 500 -20.01 -1.99 -22.81
N VAL A 501 -21.09 -1.22 -22.93
CA VAL A 501 -22.28 -1.33 -22.08
C VAL A 501 -23.24 -2.35 -22.69
N VAL A 502 -23.51 -3.42 -21.94
CA VAL A 502 -24.35 -4.54 -22.35
C VAL A 502 -25.63 -4.54 -21.51
N GLY A 503 -26.80 -4.57 -22.17
CA GLY A 503 -28.09 -4.76 -21.50
C GLY A 503 -28.76 -3.49 -20.97
N ALA A 504 -28.15 -2.32 -21.13
CA ALA A 504 -28.80 -1.04 -20.80
C ALA A 504 -29.85 -0.69 -21.87
N ALA A 505 -30.96 -0.07 -21.46
CA ALA A 505 -31.96 0.43 -22.39
C ALA A 505 -31.37 1.50 -23.32
N PRO A 506 -31.73 1.57 -24.61
CA PRO A 506 -31.35 2.68 -25.47
C PRO A 506 -31.80 4.02 -24.86
N GLY A 507 -30.99 5.06 -24.98
CA GLY A 507 -31.26 6.35 -24.35
C GLY A 507 -30.72 6.48 -22.91
N THR A 508 -30.09 5.44 -22.35
CA THR A 508 -29.51 5.52 -21.00
C THR A 508 -28.26 6.41 -21.03
N PRO A 509 -28.21 7.52 -20.25
CA PRO A 509 -27.04 8.38 -20.25
C PRO A 509 -25.87 7.73 -19.48
N VAL A 510 -24.65 7.98 -19.94
CA VAL A 510 -23.41 7.49 -19.31
C VAL A 510 -22.43 8.64 -19.09
N ARG A 511 -21.49 8.44 -18.16
CA ARG A 511 -20.41 9.39 -17.90
C ARG A 511 -19.08 8.67 -17.74
N GLN A 512 -18.04 9.21 -18.36
CA GLN A 512 -16.64 8.88 -18.08
C GLN A 512 -15.94 10.08 -17.47
N THR A 513 -15.18 9.88 -16.39
CA THR A 513 -14.31 10.89 -15.80
C THR A 513 -12.84 10.52 -15.99
N GLY A 514 -12.01 11.55 -16.21
CA GLY A 514 -10.56 11.45 -16.29
C GLY A 514 -9.93 11.56 -14.92
N TRP A 515 -8.65 11.93 -14.88
CA TRP A 515 -7.89 12.14 -13.65
C TRP A 515 -8.32 13.42 -12.92
N ALA A 516 -8.42 13.37 -11.59
CA ALA A 516 -8.52 14.57 -10.76
C ALA A 516 -7.13 15.14 -10.49
N VAL A 517 -6.92 16.39 -10.86
CA VAL A 517 -5.63 17.08 -10.71
C VAL A 517 -5.73 18.28 -9.78
N THR A 518 -4.66 18.47 -9.01
CA THR A 518 -4.32 19.72 -8.32
C THR A 518 -3.26 20.46 -9.15
N SER A 519 -2.72 21.58 -8.65
CA SER A 519 -1.69 22.33 -9.36
C SER A 519 -0.45 21.47 -9.65
N GLY A 520 0.20 21.71 -10.80
CA GLY A 520 1.44 21.01 -11.19
C GLY A 520 1.24 19.67 -11.90
N ARG A 521 0.00 19.31 -12.26
CA ARG A 521 -0.32 18.14 -13.10
C ARG A 521 -1.32 18.52 -14.18
N THR A 522 -1.15 17.94 -15.36
CA THR A 522 -2.07 18.13 -16.50
C THR A 522 -2.77 16.82 -16.82
N ALA A 523 -4.10 16.83 -16.77
CA ALA A 523 -4.94 15.68 -17.10
C ALA A 523 -5.81 15.96 -18.33
N GLN A 524 -5.67 15.17 -19.39
CA GLN A 524 -6.45 15.27 -20.62
C GLN A 524 -7.47 14.13 -20.72
N LEU A 525 -8.63 14.41 -21.33
CA LEU A 525 -9.64 13.43 -21.66
C LEU A 525 -10.33 13.86 -22.96
N HIS A 526 -10.26 13.02 -23.98
CA HIS A 526 -10.72 13.31 -25.33
C HIS A 526 -11.72 12.24 -25.79
N PRO A 527 -12.93 12.64 -26.26
CA PRO A 527 -13.92 11.69 -26.78
C PRO A 527 -13.47 11.17 -28.14
N VAL A 528 -13.53 9.85 -28.35
CA VAL A 528 -13.21 9.21 -29.64
C VAL A 528 -14.47 8.65 -30.30
N TYR A 529 -15.27 7.88 -29.56
CA TYR A 529 -16.48 7.25 -30.08
C TYR A 529 -17.55 7.09 -28.99
N GLY A 530 -18.83 7.23 -29.37
CA GLY A 530 -19.99 7.05 -28.48
C GLY A 530 -20.28 8.23 -27.53
N TYR A 531 -19.36 9.19 -27.39
CA TYR A 531 -19.55 10.40 -26.58
C TYR A 531 -20.00 11.59 -27.42
N GLY A 532 -20.64 12.57 -26.77
CA GLY A 532 -20.81 13.90 -27.34
C GLY A 532 -19.46 14.64 -27.45
N PRO A 533 -19.39 15.72 -28.28
CA PRO A 533 -18.14 16.46 -28.51
C PRO A 533 -17.70 17.29 -27.30
N ASP A 534 -18.62 17.59 -26.37
CA ASP A 534 -18.35 18.48 -25.24
C ASP A 534 -17.55 17.78 -24.13
N VAL A 535 -16.36 18.32 -23.84
CA VAL A 535 -15.55 17.95 -22.67
C VAL A 535 -15.85 18.92 -21.53
N ARG A 536 -16.52 18.45 -20.48
CA ARG A 536 -16.87 19.29 -19.33
C ARG A 536 -15.75 19.26 -18.29
N GLN A 537 -15.35 20.42 -17.81
CA GLN A 537 -14.53 20.52 -16.60
C GLN A 537 -15.46 20.56 -15.38
N LEU A 538 -15.21 19.68 -14.41
CA LEU A 538 -15.98 19.57 -13.18
C LEU A 538 -15.06 19.81 -11.98
N ALA A 539 -15.57 20.57 -11.02
CA ALA A 539 -14.96 20.61 -9.70
C ALA A 539 -15.02 19.22 -9.08
N ALA A 540 -13.87 18.75 -8.63
CA ALA A 540 -13.73 17.53 -7.86
C ALA A 540 -13.41 17.90 -6.41
N GLY A 541 -13.73 16.99 -5.49
CA GLY A 541 -13.47 17.21 -4.07
C GLY A 541 -11.97 17.22 -3.74
N SER A 542 -11.65 17.13 -2.45
CA SER A 542 -10.24 17.05 -2.03
C SER A 542 -9.63 15.71 -2.44
N THR A 543 -8.30 15.70 -2.56
CA THR A 543 -7.49 14.49 -2.80
C THR A 543 -6.33 14.46 -1.81
N LEU A 544 -5.55 13.38 -1.84
CA LEU A 544 -4.28 13.25 -1.11
C LEU A 544 -3.23 14.34 -1.44
N PHE A 545 -3.45 15.07 -2.54
CA PHE A 545 -2.53 16.06 -3.10
C PHE A 545 -3.05 17.49 -2.97
N GLY A 546 -4.23 17.70 -2.39
CA GLY A 546 -4.73 19.04 -2.12
C GLY A 546 -6.22 19.13 -1.78
N PRO A 547 -6.65 20.26 -1.21
CA PRO A 547 -8.00 20.45 -0.69
C PRO A 547 -9.07 20.60 -1.79
N ALA A 548 -8.68 20.92 -3.02
CA ALA A 548 -9.58 21.06 -4.15
C ALA A 548 -8.90 20.52 -5.42
N SER A 549 -9.67 19.84 -6.27
CA SER A 549 -9.17 19.31 -7.54
C SER A 549 -10.16 19.58 -8.66
N GLN A 550 -9.72 19.40 -9.89
CA GLN A 550 -10.56 19.50 -11.09
C GLN A 550 -10.37 18.25 -11.93
N LEU A 551 -11.43 17.82 -12.61
CA LEU A 551 -11.38 16.71 -13.56
C LEU A 551 -12.14 17.04 -14.84
N ARG A 552 -11.85 16.29 -15.90
CA ARG A 552 -12.58 16.33 -17.17
C ARG A 552 -13.59 15.17 -17.23
N ALA A 553 -14.76 15.44 -17.80
CA ALA A 553 -15.83 14.45 -17.94
C ALA A 553 -16.43 14.46 -19.35
N LEU A 554 -16.65 13.26 -19.88
CA LEU A 554 -17.37 12.99 -21.12
C LEU A 554 -18.74 12.42 -20.82
N HIS A 555 -19.71 12.77 -21.63
CA HIS A 555 -21.08 12.27 -21.52
C HIS A 555 -21.50 11.66 -22.86
N GLY A 556 -22.25 10.58 -22.79
CA GLY A 556 -22.80 9.88 -23.94
C GLY A 556 -24.13 9.24 -23.59
N THR A 557 -24.73 8.61 -24.57
CA THR A 557 -26.03 7.94 -24.42
C THR A 557 -25.97 6.59 -25.12
N THR A 558 -26.48 5.54 -24.47
CA THR A 558 -26.53 4.21 -25.07
C THR A 558 -27.44 4.20 -26.30
N GLY A 559 -27.01 3.50 -27.35
CA GLY A 559 -27.78 3.22 -28.56
C GLY A 559 -28.38 1.81 -28.50
N ALA A 560 -28.37 1.11 -29.63
CA ALA A 560 -28.63 -0.32 -29.65
C ALA A 560 -27.60 -1.05 -28.77
N THR A 561 -28.04 -2.07 -28.03
CA THR A 561 -27.14 -2.85 -27.17
C THR A 561 -26.38 -3.88 -28.01
N PRO A 562 -25.07 -4.09 -27.77
CA PRO A 562 -24.24 -3.37 -26.81
C PRO A 562 -23.75 -2.01 -27.35
N SER A 563 -23.56 -1.04 -26.46
CA SER A 563 -23.11 0.32 -26.81
C SER A 563 -21.65 0.53 -26.44
N LEU A 564 -20.83 0.86 -27.43
CA LEU A 564 -19.40 1.12 -27.27
C LEU A 564 -19.13 2.61 -27.02
N PHE A 565 -18.26 2.88 -26.05
CA PHE A 565 -17.70 4.19 -25.77
C PHE A 565 -16.17 4.12 -25.74
N VAL A 566 -15.50 5.04 -26.42
CA VAL A 566 -14.03 5.08 -26.52
C VAL A 566 -13.55 6.49 -26.25
N ALA A 567 -12.51 6.62 -25.42
CA ALA A 567 -11.85 7.88 -25.14
C ALA A 567 -10.33 7.70 -25.00
N LEU A 568 -9.60 8.76 -25.30
CA LEU A 568 -8.19 8.89 -24.93
C LEU A 568 -8.06 9.71 -23.66
N ALA A 569 -7.28 9.23 -22.71
CA ALA A 569 -6.91 9.96 -21.51
C ALA A 569 -5.39 10.09 -21.42
N SER A 570 -4.93 11.07 -20.65
CA SER A 570 -3.52 11.25 -20.32
C SER A 570 -3.42 12.00 -19.01
N LEU A 571 -2.47 11.62 -18.19
CA LEU A 571 -2.00 12.40 -17.04
C LEU A 571 -0.52 12.66 -17.30
N THR A 572 0.00 13.84 -17.00
CA THR A 572 1.44 14.12 -17.08
C THR A 572 1.85 15.27 -16.16
N ALA A 573 3.12 15.32 -15.78
CA ALA A 573 3.71 16.50 -15.15
C ALA A 573 4.47 17.41 -16.14
N GLU A 574 4.49 17.07 -17.43
CA GLU A 574 5.00 17.94 -18.48
C GLU A 574 4.25 19.29 -18.47
N PRO A 575 4.96 20.44 -18.53
CA PRO A 575 4.33 21.74 -18.67
C PRO A 575 3.74 21.89 -20.07
N ASP A 576 2.48 22.35 -20.16
CA ASP A 576 1.78 22.62 -21.42
C ASP A 576 1.87 21.48 -22.48
N PRO A 577 1.53 20.23 -22.09
CA PRO A 577 1.70 19.08 -22.97
C PRO A 577 0.80 19.18 -24.20
N GLY A 578 1.30 18.71 -25.34
CA GLY A 578 0.50 18.63 -26.57
C GLY A 578 -0.81 17.84 -26.38
N PRO A 579 -1.81 18.05 -27.26
CA PRO A 579 -3.10 17.37 -27.16
C PRO A 579 -2.98 15.83 -27.24
N VAL A 580 -3.66 15.11 -26.34
CA VAL A 580 -3.61 13.64 -26.26
C VAL A 580 -4.11 12.98 -27.52
N GLN A 581 -5.12 13.54 -28.19
CA GLN A 581 -5.66 13.01 -29.43
C GLN A 581 -4.67 13.07 -30.59
N ALA A 582 -3.61 13.84 -30.46
CA ALA A 582 -2.58 13.88 -31.48
C ALA A 582 -1.62 12.68 -31.36
N LEU A 583 -1.63 11.93 -30.24
CA LEU A 583 -0.70 10.83 -29.97
C LEU A 583 -1.08 9.50 -30.66
N ALA A 584 -2.29 9.39 -31.19
CA ALA A 584 -2.75 8.23 -31.92
C ALA A 584 -3.84 8.58 -32.94
N ASP A 585 -3.78 7.90 -34.08
CA ASP A 585 -4.89 7.82 -35.02
C ASP A 585 -5.77 6.62 -34.64
N ILE A 586 -7.07 6.85 -34.46
CA ILE A 586 -8.01 5.82 -33.98
C ILE A 586 -9.17 5.67 -34.94
N GLU A 587 -9.39 4.44 -35.39
CA GLU A 587 -10.51 4.04 -36.23
C GLU A 587 -11.41 3.06 -35.48
N VAL A 588 -12.71 3.32 -35.48
CA VAL A 588 -13.71 2.46 -34.81
C VAL A 588 -14.66 1.89 -35.84
N THR A 589 -14.75 0.55 -35.91
CA THR A 589 -15.67 -0.17 -36.80
C THR A 589 -16.44 -1.22 -36.00
N GLY A 590 -17.73 -0.98 -35.74
CA GLY A 590 -18.53 -1.83 -34.86
C GLY A 590 -17.96 -1.82 -33.43
N HIS A 591 -17.52 -3.00 -32.95
CA HIS A 591 -16.83 -3.13 -31.65
C HIS A 591 -15.32 -3.34 -31.78
N ALA A 592 -14.77 -3.18 -32.97
CA ALA A 592 -13.34 -3.19 -33.21
C ALA A 592 -12.79 -1.76 -33.18
N VAL A 593 -11.65 -1.57 -32.51
CA VAL A 593 -10.91 -0.31 -32.44
C VAL A 593 -9.51 -0.58 -32.98
N ARG A 594 -9.09 0.13 -34.01
CA ARG A 594 -7.71 0.14 -34.50
C ARG A 594 -7.04 1.43 -34.01
N VAL A 595 -5.84 1.30 -33.46
CA VAL A 595 -5.07 2.39 -32.88
C VAL A 595 -3.68 2.37 -33.51
N ALA A 596 -3.30 3.43 -34.20
CA ALA A 596 -1.94 3.64 -34.68
C ALA A 596 -1.28 4.74 -33.83
N TRP A 597 -0.31 4.38 -33.02
CA TRP A 597 0.47 5.31 -32.21
C TRP A 597 1.49 6.05 -33.06
N ARG A 598 1.94 7.22 -32.58
CA ARG A 598 2.92 8.06 -33.29
C ARG A 598 4.25 7.39 -33.62
N ASP A 599 4.66 6.40 -32.85
CA ASP A 599 5.91 5.67 -33.09
C ASP A 599 5.76 4.55 -34.13
N GLY A 600 4.58 4.44 -34.75
CA GLY A 600 4.24 3.42 -35.75
C GLY A 600 3.62 2.16 -35.17
N THR A 601 3.66 1.97 -33.84
CA THR A 601 3.05 0.80 -33.19
C THR A 601 1.54 0.81 -33.44
N THR A 602 1.02 -0.30 -33.97
CA THR A 602 -0.41 -0.43 -34.25
C THR A 602 -1.03 -1.56 -33.43
N HIS A 603 -2.19 -1.30 -32.85
CA HIS A 603 -2.99 -2.32 -32.17
C HIS A 603 -4.40 -2.38 -32.73
N ARG A 604 -4.95 -3.59 -32.75
CA ARG A 604 -6.35 -3.85 -32.98
C ARG A 604 -6.97 -4.49 -31.75
N LEU A 605 -7.98 -3.80 -31.23
CA LEU A 605 -8.78 -4.21 -30.09
C LEU A 605 -10.14 -4.69 -30.59
N VAL A 606 -10.64 -5.78 -30.01
CA VAL A 606 -12.01 -6.24 -30.23
C VAL A 606 -12.67 -6.33 -28.86
N LEU A 607 -13.68 -5.49 -28.63
CA LEU A 607 -14.47 -5.55 -27.41
C LEU A 607 -15.61 -6.56 -27.61
N ASP A 608 -15.58 -7.60 -26.78
CA ASP A 608 -16.66 -8.56 -26.61
C ASP A 608 -17.09 -8.59 -25.14
N SER A 609 -18.35 -8.97 -24.92
CA SER A 609 -18.96 -9.16 -23.61
C SER A 609 -18.31 -10.25 -22.75
N THR A 610 -17.52 -11.15 -23.35
CA THR A 610 -16.90 -12.29 -22.65
C THR A 610 -15.39 -12.38 -22.81
N ALA A 611 -14.86 -12.11 -24.02
CA ALA A 611 -13.44 -12.30 -24.32
C ALA A 611 -12.87 -11.11 -25.13
N PRO A 612 -12.75 -9.92 -24.51
CA PRO A 612 -12.06 -8.81 -25.15
C PRO A 612 -10.60 -9.19 -25.45
N ALA A 613 -10.12 -8.78 -26.62
CA ALA A 613 -8.77 -9.12 -27.07
C ALA A 613 -8.08 -7.91 -27.71
N VAL A 614 -6.76 -7.87 -27.56
CA VAL A 614 -5.90 -6.90 -28.25
C VAL A 614 -4.81 -7.67 -28.99
N ARG A 615 -4.59 -7.31 -30.25
CA ARG A 615 -3.51 -7.82 -31.09
C ARG A 615 -2.65 -6.65 -31.54
N THR A 616 -1.34 -6.80 -31.46
CA THR A 616 -0.42 -5.90 -32.16
C THR A 616 -0.44 -6.29 -33.64
N GLU A 617 -0.57 -5.31 -34.52
CA GLU A 617 -0.47 -5.52 -35.96
C GLU A 617 1.00 -5.29 -36.35
N ASP A 618 1.63 -6.31 -36.93
CA ASP A 618 2.94 -6.13 -37.56
C ASP A 618 2.74 -5.23 -38.79
N GLY A 619 3.46 -4.10 -38.80
CA GLY A 619 3.34 -3.05 -39.81
C GLY A 619 3.82 -3.44 -41.20
#